data_AF-A0A2W0A9B5-F1
#
_entry.id   AF-A0A2W0A9B5-F1
#
_cell.length_a   1.000
_cell.length_b   1.000
_cell.length_c   1.000
_cell.angle_alpha   90.00
_cell.angle_beta   90.00
_cell.angle_gamma   90.00
#
_symmetry.space_group_name_H-M   'P 1'
#
loop_
_entity.id
_entity.type
_entity.pdbx_description
1 polymer ?
#
loop_
_entity_poly.entity_id
_entity_poly.type
_entity_poly.pdbx_seq_one_letter_code
_entity_poly.pdbx_strand_id
1 'polypeptide(L)'
;MTELELQHLRREKWRLDGEPIRTLEEARDFVHSVGMCLIYPVRQSMLLPTLMGATFGNDQKLPTGRQVAFNDPQAGRAEEFLRQLLRNKCAFEARIHGETLLLSSAAFPYYYALASDRKPKQPIRSRIRGQASPLTEHVFSKLDANGPLSRAQLQEQLGGALSEAALDRALQELAAALKITRVDHDPAAGDRWDVYYRWAADAVNEGVRISDAEALSALISKYLDCTVAATQEEIESFFSAFTSRARVAEIVKALLAAREFSYTPSESRTLITVAHSRSEMPRPHREQSTTLQSRRRNG
;
A
#
# COMPACT_ATOMS: atom_id res chain seq x y z
N MET A 1 -21.26 -14.14 -5.71
CA MET A 1 -19.88 -14.59 -5.48
C MET A 1 -19.89 -15.40 -4.21
N THR A 2 -19.48 -16.66 -4.26
CA THR A 2 -19.40 -17.51 -3.06
C THR A 2 -18.19 -17.11 -2.21
N GLU A 3 -18.17 -17.52 -0.94
CA GLU A 3 -17.02 -17.28 -0.06
C GLU A 3 -15.76 -17.99 -0.57
N LEU A 4 -15.93 -19.20 -1.12
CA LEU A 4 -14.84 -19.98 -1.72
C LEU A 4 -14.27 -19.28 -2.97
N GLU A 5 -15.14 -18.75 -3.84
CA GLU A 5 -14.71 -17.95 -5.01
C GLU A 5 -13.92 -16.71 -4.58
N LEU A 6 -14.39 -15.98 -3.57
CA LEU A 6 -13.69 -14.79 -3.07
C LEU A 6 -12.32 -15.14 -2.50
N GLN A 7 -12.23 -16.23 -1.72
CA GLN A 7 -10.96 -16.71 -1.18
C GLN A 7 -10.00 -17.13 -2.29
N HIS A 8 -10.49 -17.82 -3.32
CA HIS A 8 -9.69 -18.19 -4.49
C HIS A 8 -9.12 -16.95 -5.20
N LEU A 9 -9.98 -15.99 -5.54
CA LEU A 9 -9.58 -14.74 -6.22
C LEU A 9 -8.56 -13.95 -5.39
N ARG A 10 -8.73 -13.89 -4.06
CA ARG A 10 -7.75 -13.26 -3.17
C ARG A 10 -6.43 -14.01 -3.16
N ARG A 11 -6.43 -15.35 -3.06
CA ARG A 11 -5.19 -16.15 -3.07
C ARG A 11 -4.41 -15.94 -4.36
N GLU A 12 -5.09 -15.89 -5.50
CA GLU A 12 -4.48 -15.59 -6.80
C GLU A 12 -3.91 -14.15 -6.82
N LYS A 13 -4.73 -13.13 -6.50
CA LYS A 13 -4.31 -11.72 -6.45
C LYS A 13 -3.14 -11.49 -5.50
N TRP A 14 -3.07 -12.24 -4.41
CA TRP A 14 -2.06 -12.11 -3.36
C TRP A 14 -0.83 -13.02 -3.55
N ARG A 15 -0.77 -13.79 -4.65
CA ARG A 15 0.28 -14.78 -4.94
C ARG A 15 0.48 -15.79 -3.80
N LEU A 16 -0.63 -16.37 -3.36
CA LEU A 16 -0.69 -17.44 -2.34
C LEU A 16 -1.11 -18.78 -2.96
N ASP A 17 -0.92 -18.92 -4.26
CA ASP A 17 -1.29 -20.05 -5.12
C ASP A 17 -0.13 -21.06 -5.31
N GLY A 18 0.99 -20.86 -4.62
CA GLY A 18 2.17 -21.71 -4.73
C GLY A 18 3.22 -21.19 -5.72
N GLU A 19 2.99 -20.02 -6.35
CA GLU A 19 3.94 -19.38 -7.27
C GLU A 19 4.70 -18.23 -6.57
N PRO A 20 5.82 -18.52 -5.89
CA PRO A 20 6.61 -17.53 -5.17
C PRO A 20 7.29 -16.52 -6.09
N ILE A 21 7.37 -15.26 -5.63
CA ILE A 21 8.17 -14.23 -6.30
C ILE A 21 9.66 -14.63 -6.31
N ARG A 22 10.22 -14.73 -7.51
CA ARG A 22 11.62 -15.10 -7.77
C ARG A 22 12.48 -13.90 -8.19
N THR A 23 11.90 -12.85 -8.75
CA THR A 23 12.70 -11.73 -9.29
C THR A 23 12.27 -10.39 -8.68
N LEU A 24 13.16 -9.39 -8.76
CA LEU A 24 12.80 -8.02 -8.38
C LEU A 24 11.63 -7.49 -9.24
N GLU A 25 11.61 -7.85 -10.52
CA GLU A 25 10.56 -7.44 -11.45
C GLU A 25 9.21 -8.00 -11.02
N GLU A 26 9.13 -9.29 -10.69
CA GLU A 26 7.91 -9.89 -10.13
C GLU A 26 7.49 -9.25 -8.80
N ALA A 27 8.45 -8.86 -7.95
CA ALA A 27 8.18 -8.16 -6.70
C ALA A 27 7.57 -6.77 -6.97
N ARG A 28 8.10 -6.05 -7.97
CA ARG A 28 7.59 -4.75 -8.41
C ARG A 28 6.19 -4.90 -8.98
N ASP A 29 5.97 -5.87 -9.85
CA ASP A 29 4.67 -6.13 -10.47
C ASP A 29 3.62 -6.51 -9.44
N PHE A 30 4.00 -7.33 -8.46
CA PHE A 30 3.15 -7.66 -7.33
C PHE A 30 2.73 -6.41 -6.56
N VAL A 31 3.69 -5.61 -6.07
CA VAL A 31 3.37 -4.39 -5.30
C VAL A 31 2.54 -3.41 -6.13
N HIS A 32 2.86 -3.27 -7.42
CA HIS A 32 2.07 -2.44 -8.34
C HIS A 32 0.63 -2.94 -8.47
N SER A 33 0.44 -4.24 -8.69
CA SER A 33 -0.86 -4.90 -8.86
C SER A 33 -1.76 -4.80 -7.63
N VAL A 34 -1.21 -5.04 -6.43
CA VAL A 34 -2.00 -4.96 -5.19
C VAL A 34 -2.14 -3.53 -4.69
N GLY A 35 -1.26 -2.61 -5.12
CA GLY A 35 -1.25 -1.20 -4.75
C GLY A 35 -0.83 -0.93 -3.31
N MET A 36 -1.17 -1.79 -2.36
CA MET A 36 -0.77 -1.73 -0.97
C MET A 36 -0.67 -3.14 -0.36
N CYS A 37 0.36 -3.38 0.43
CA CYS A 37 0.56 -4.65 1.13
C CYS A 37 1.30 -4.42 2.44
N LEU A 38 1.26 -5.39 3.34
CA LEU A 38 2.11 -5.40 4.53
C LEU A 38 3.45 -6.05 4.20
N ILE A 39 4.47 -5.78 4.99
CA ILE A 39 5.74 -6.51 4.85
C ILE A 39 5.59 -7.91 5.48
N TYR A 40 5.09 -7.95 6.72
CA TYR A 40 4.91 -9.16 7.52
C TYR A 40 3.44 -9.38 7.88
N PRO A 41 3.03 -10.62 8.15
CA PRO A 41 1.74 -10.90 8.79
C PRO A 41 1.62 -10.21 10.14
N VAL A 42 0.41 -9.73 10.44
CA VAL A 42 0.06 -9.01 11.66
C VAL A 42 -0.95 -9.79 12.47
N ARG A 43 -0.97 -9.61 13.81
CA ARG A 43 -1.82 -10.41 14.72
C ARG A 43 -3.31 -10.15 14.51
N GLN A 44 -3.68 -8.89 14.27
CA GLN A 44 -5.02 -8.53 13.83
C GLN A 44 -5.02 -8.54 12.32
N SER A 45 -5.62 -9.55 11.70
CA SER A 45 -5.60 -9.73 10.25
C SER A 45 -6.27 -8.54 9.55
N MET A 46 -5.47 -7.54 9.18
CA MET A 46 -5.89 -6.57 8.19
C MET A 46 -6.06 -7.33 6.88
N LEU A 47 -7.16 -7.04 6.18
CA LEU A 47 -7.46 -7.65 4.91
C LEU A 47 -6.54 -7.05 3.83
N LEU A 48 -5.27 -7.46 3.85
CA LEU A 48 -4.22 -7.06 2.92
C LEU A 48 -3.26 -8.23 2.70
N PRO A 49 -2.66 -8.34 1.51
CA PRO A 49 -1.58 -9.28 1.27
C PRO A 49 -0.31 -8.88 2.03
N THR A 50 0.64 -9.82 2.11
CA THR A 50 1.98 -9.55 2.63
C THR A 50 3.03 -9.78 1.54
N LEU A 51 4.06 -8.93 1.48
CA LEU A 51 5.22 -9.15 0.59
C LEU A 51 5.91 -10.48 0.92
N MET A 52 6.02 -10.82 2.22
CA MET A 52 6.52 -12.11 2.67
C MET A 52 5.71 -13.27 2.08
N GLY A 53 4.39 -13.27 2.23
CA GLY A 53 3.55 -14.36 1.73
C GLY A 53 3.65 -14.54 0.22
N ALA A 54 3.64 -13.44 -0.53
CA ALA A 54 3.84 -13.47 -1.98
C ALA A 54 5.27 -13.94 -2.36
N THR A 55 6.28 -13.62 -1.55
CA THR A 55 7.66 -14.10 -1.77
C THR A 55 7.79 -15.61 -1.59
N PHE A 56 6.98 -16.22 -0.72
CA PHE A 56 6.97 -17.68 -0.51
C PHE A 56 5.86 -18.41 -1.28
N GLY A 57 4.97 -17.68 -1.94
CA GLY A 57 3.82 -18.28 -2.62
C GLY A 57 2.76 -18.84 -1.67
N ASN A 58 2.84 -18.54 -0.36
CA ASN A 58 1.94 -19.10 0.65
C ASN A 58 1.90 -18.25 1.93
N ASP A 59 0.87 -18.45 2.74
CA ASP A 59 0.59 -17.75 3.99
C ASP A 59 0.84 -18.62 5.25
N GLN A 60 1.42 -19.81 5.09
CA GLN A 60 1.57 -20.77 6.17
C GLN A 60 2.89 -20.59 6.93
N LYS A 61 2.80 -20.63 8.27
CA LYS A 61 3.96 -20.59 9.19
C LYS A 61 4.89 -19.39 9.00
N LEU A 62 4.38 -18.30 8.44
CA LEU A 62 5.15 -17.07 8.28
C LEU A 62 5.42 -16.41 9.64
N PRO A 63 6.62 -15.87 9.88
CA PRO A 63 6.94 -15.19 11.13
C PRO A 63 6.09 -13.93 11.27
N THR A 64 5.55 -13.72 12.48
CA THR A 64 4.77 -12.53 12.80
C THR A 64 5.70 -11.42 13.28
N GLY A 65 5.81 -10.37 12.48
CA GLY A 65 6.62 -9.18 12.77
C GLY A 65 8.12 -9.31 12.48
N ARG A 66 8.76 -8.13 12.35
CA ARG A 66 10.15 -7.97 11.91
C ARG A 66 11.19 -8.63 12.84
N GLN A 67 10.98 -8.60 14.15
CA GLN A 67 11.93 -9.16 15.12
C GLN A 67 12.04 -10.68 15.04
N VAL A 68 10.91 -11.37 14.79
CA VAL A 68 10.90 -12.82 14.60
C VAL A 68 11.45 -13.18 13.22
N ALA A 69 11.11 -12.37 12.20
CA ALA A 69 11.60 -12.55 10.85
C ALA A 69 13.13 -12.34 10.71
N PHE A 70 13.75 -11.45 11.48
CA PHE A 70 15.20 -11.23 11.42
C PHE A 70 16.02 -12.50 11.74
N ASN A 71 15.46 -13.37 12.58
CA ASN A 71 16.07 -14.66 12.92
C ASN A 71 15.63 -15.80 11.99
N ASP A 72 14.74 -15.52 11.03
CA ASP A 72 14.25 -16.49 10.06
C ASP A 72 15.09 -16.43 8.78
N PRO A 73 15.88 -17.47 8.46
CA PRO A 73 16.69 -17.52 7.24
C PRO A 73 15.85 -17.33 5.97
N GLN A 74 14.56 -17.65 6.02
CA GLN A 74 13.66 -17.50 4.88
C GLN A 74 13.34 -16.03 4.59
N ALA A 75 13.28 -15.17 5.62
CA ALA A 75 12.91 -13.76 5.48
C ALA A 75 13.92 -12.93 4.68
N GLY A 76 15.17 -13.39 4.57
CA GLY A 76 16.25 -12.65 3.89
C GLY A 76 15.92 -12.26 2.45
N ARG A 77 15.19 -13.09 1.71
CA ARG A 77 14.79 -12.78 0.32
C ARG A 77 13.75 -11.67 0.24
N ALA A 78 12.72 -11.73 1.09
CA ALA A 78 11.68 -10.70 1.13
C ALA A 78 12.26 -9.35 1.59
N GLU A 79 13.22 -9.36 2.52
CA GLU A 79 13.94 -8.16 2.94
C GLU A 79 14.83 -7.59 1.83
N GLU A 80 15.49 -8.44 1.04
CA GLU A 80 16.25 -7.99 -0.12
C GLU A 80 15.35 -7.34 -1.18
N PHE A 81 14.20 -7.95 -1.48
CA PHE A 81 13.22 -7.34 -2.38
C PHE A 81 12.70 -6.01 -1.81
N LEU A 82 12.37 -5.94 -0.52
CA LEU A 82 11.96 -4.69 0.12
C LEU A 82 13.04 -3.61 -0.08
N ARG A 83 14.31 -3.89 0.24
CA ARG A 83 15.41 -2.92 0.06
C ARG A 83 15.50 -2.43 -1.38
N GLN A 84 15.47 -3.33 -2.35
CA GLN A 84 15.57 -2.98 -3.77
C GLN A 84 14.33 -2.21 -4.26
N LEU A 85 13.12 -2.57 -3.81
CA LEU A 85 11.88 -1.87 -4.14
C LEU A 85 11.87 -0.43 -3.62
N LEU A 86 12.35 -0.22 -2.39
CA LEU A 86 12.49 1.11 -1.81
C LEU A 86 13.56 1.89 -2.56
N ARG A 87 14.77 1.35 -2.71
CA ARG A 87 15.89 2.03 -3.41
C ARG A 87 15.52 2.49 -4.82
N ASN A 88 14.76 1.68 -5.55
CA ASN A 88 14.30 1.98 -6.91
C ASN A 88 12.99 2.79 -6.95
N LYS A 89 12.44 3.20 -5.80
CA LYS A 89 11.17 3.95 -5.67
C LYS A 89 9.98 3.24 -6.33
N CYS A 90 10.06 1.92 -6.44
CA CYS A 90 8.95 1.07 -6.87
C CYS A 90 7.89 0.95 -5.79
N ALA A 91 8.33 1.07 -4.52
CA ALA A 91 7.47 1.03 -3.36
C ALA A 91 7.89 2.07 -2.32
N PHE A 92 6.96 2.38 -1.42
CA PHE A 92 7.10 3.40 -0.39
C PHE A 92 6.61 2.86 0.95
N GLU A 93 7.42 3.00 2.00
CA GLU A 93 6.98 2.65 3.34
C GLU A 93 6.07 3.72 3.94
N ALA A 94 5.08 3.28 4.71
CA ALA A 94 4.18 4.13 5.45
C ALA A 94 3.68 3.40 6.70
N ARG A 95 2.78 4.03 7.47
CA ARG A 95 2.27 3.48 8.74
C ARG A 95 0.76 3.52 8.80
N ILE A 96 0.12 2.37 9.02
CA ILE A 96 -1.33 2.31 9.18
C ILE A 96 -1.68 1.42 10.37
N HIS A 97 -2.54 1.89 11.26
CA HIS A 97 -2.96 1.15 12.47
C HIS A 97 -1.79 0.59 13.31
N GLY A 98 -0.65 1.28 13.33
CA GLY A 98 0.54 0.81 14.05
C GLY A 98 1.38 -0.23 13.32
N GLU A 99 1.08 -0.52 12.06
CA GLU A 99 1.78 -1.48 11.21
C GLU A 99 2.48 -0.80 10.04
N THR A 100 3.52 -1.45 9.49
CA THR A 100 4.24 -0.93 8.33
C THR A 100 3.53 -1.37 7.05
N LEU A 101 3.07 -0.36 6.31
CA LEU A 101 2.42 -0.52 5.01
C LEU A 101 3.45 -0.25 3.90
N LEU A 102 3.45 -1.08 2.88
CA LEU A 102 4.18 -0.88 1.65
C LEU A 102 3.18 -0.44 0.57
N LEU A 103 3.43 0.71 -0.03
CA LEU A 103 2.58 1.32 -1.04
C LEU A 103 3.29 1.27 -2.39
N SER A 104 2.55 0.99 -3.46
CA SER A 104 3.08 1.16 -4.82
C SER A 104 3.31 2.64 -5.12
N SER A 105 4.16 2.92 -6.11
CA SER A 105 4.37 4.28 -6.62
C SER A 105 3.07 4.97 -7.05
N ALA A 106 2.10 4.21 -7.57
CA ALA A 106 0.79 4.73 -7.99
C ALA A 106 -0.19 4.94 -6.82
N ALA A 107 0.03 4.34 -5.65
CA ALA A 107 -0.80 4.51 -4.47
C ALA A 107 -0.27 5.60 -3.53
N PHE A 108 1.05 5.78 -3.50
CA PHE A 108 1.73 6.63 -2.54
C PHE A 108 1.28 8.11 -2.56
N PRO A 109 1.10 8.80 -3.71
CA PRO A 109 0.66 10.20 -3.71
C PRO A 109 -0.68 10.42 -2.99
N TYR A 110 -1.65 9.52 -3.21
CA TYR A 110 -2.95 9.58 -2.54
C TYR A 110 -2.83 9.32 -1.03
N TYR A 111 -1.99 8.36 -0.63
CA TYR A 111 -1.71 8.13 0.78
C TYR A 111 -1.04 9.34 1.43
N TYR A 112 -0.02 9.91 0.76
CA TYR A 112 0.67 11.10 1.23
C TYR A 112 -0.29 12.28 1.43
N ALA A 113 -1.23 12.45 0.51
CA ALA A 113 -2.24 13.48 0.59
C ALA A 113 -3.08 13.38 1.88
N LEU A 114 -3.42 12.17 2.35
CA LEU A 114 -4.24 11.98 3.55
C LEU A 114 -3.42 11.95 4.85
N ALA A 115 -2.25 11.32 4.81
CA ALA A 115 -1.48 11.01 6.02
C ALA A 115 -0.49 12.12 6.43
N SER A 116 -0.09 12.98 5.49
CA SER A 116 0.87 14.07 5.77
C SER A 116 0.19 15.37 6.21
N ASP A 117 0.99 16.34 6.66
CA ASP A 117 0.55 17.73 6.86
C ASP A 117 0.59 18.58 5.59
N ARG A 118 0.96 17.98 4.44
CA ARG A 118 1.20 18.63 3.14
C ARG A 118 2.18 19.82 3.18
N LYS A 119 3.04 19.88 4.19
CA LYS A 119 4.07 20.90 4.37
C LYS A 119 5.44 20.23 4.43
N PRO A 120 5.92 19.64 3.33
CA PRO A 120 7.08 18.73 3.34
C PRO A 120 8.35 19.32 3.95
N LYS A 121 8.59 20.62 3.77
CA LYS A 121 9.79 21.32 4.25
C LYS A 121 9.66 21.90 5.65
N GLN A 122 8.46 21.89 6.23
CA GLN A 122 8.25 22.43 7.58
C GLN A 122 8.38 21.31 8.61
N PRO A 123 8.81 21.63 9.84
CA PRO A 123 8.74 20.69 10.97
C PRO A 123 7.33 20.13 11.15
N ILE A 124 7.23 18.96 11.80
CA ILE A 124 5.96 18.28 12.02
C ILE A 124 5.00 19.21 12.78
N ARG A 125 3.84 19.47 12.17
CA ARG A 125 2.68 20.03 12.89
C ARG A 125 1.69 18.90 13.09
N SER A 126 1.79 18.18 14.20
CA SER A 126 0.87 17.08 14.48
C SER A 126 -0.56 17.62 14.63
N ARG A 127 -1.53 17.04 13.91
CA ARG A 127 -2.96 17.37 14.07
C ARG A 127 -3.53 16.85 15.39
N ILE A 128 -2.86 15.88 16.05
CA ILE A 128 -3.38 15.13 17.20
C ILE A 128 -2.51 15.30 18.46
N ARG A 129 -1.19 15.42 18.32
CA ARG A 129 -0.21 15.51 19.41
C ARG A 129 0.69 16.73 19.26
N GLY A 130 0.18 17.92 19.58
CA GLY A 130 1.01 19.12 19.81
C GLY A 130 2.13 19.42 18.78
N GLN A 131 3.13 20.18 19.23
CA GLN A 131 4.37 20.42 18.48
C GLN A 131 5.26 19.16 18.55
N ALA A 132 6.06 18.91 17.50
CA ALA A 132 7.05 17.83 17.54
C ALA A 132 8.02 18.01 18.71
N SER A 133 8.61 16.92 19.18
CA SER A 133 9.65 17.04 20.20
C SER A 133 10.84 17.87 19.66
N PRO A 134 11.54 18.67 20.49
CA PRO A 134 12.72 19.40 20.05
C PRO A 134 13.79 18.51 19.40
N LEU A 135 13.90 17.26 19.87
CA LEU A 135 14.77 16.25 19.26
C LEU A 135 14.30 15.91 17.84
N THR A 136 13.01 15.65 17.65
CA THR A 136 12.41 15.32 16.35
C THR A 136 12.64 16.43 15.33
N GLU A 137 12.48 17.70 15.73
CA GLU A 137 12.79 18.85 14.87
C GLU A 137 14.28 18.96 14.54
N HIS A 138 15.15 18.71 15.53
CA HIS A 138 16.60 18.75 15.33
C HIS A 138 17.05 17.62 14.39
N VAL A 139 16.54 16.39 14.55
CA VAL A 139 16.81 15.27 13.63
C VAL A 139 16.37 15.62 12.21
N PHE A 140 15.16 16.19 12.05
CA PHE A 140 14.67 16.63 10.75
C PHE A 140 15.61 17.67 10.11
N SER A 141 16.00 18.70 10.87
CA SER A 141 16.92 19.74 10.40
C SER A 141 18.28 19.19 9.96
N LYS A 142 18.84 18.22 10.69
CA LYS A 142 20.10 17.56 10.30
C LYS A 142 19.97 16.77 9.02
N LEU A 143 18.89 16.01 8.84
CA LEU A 143 18.62 15.30 7.59
C LEU A 143 18.41 16.30 6.45
N ASP A 144 17.61 17.33 6.67
CA ASP A 144 17.31 18.38 5.69
C ASP A 144 18.58 19.04 5.14
N ALA A 145 19.50 19.43 6.03
CA ALA A 145 20.73 20.11 5.67
C ALA A 145 21.79 19.20 5.01
N ASN A 146 21.93 17.95 5.46
CA ASN A 146 23.07 17.11 5.10
C ASN A 146 22.77 16.01 4.08
N GLY A 147 21.50 15.77 3.75
CA GLY A 147 21.12 14.64 2.90
C GLY A 147 20.95 13.34 3.69
N PRO A 148 21.08 12.19 3.02
CA PRO A 148 20.93 10.89 3.66
C PRO A 148 21.96 10.67 4.78
N LEU A 149 21.51 10.34 5.99
CA LEU A 149 22.39 10.03 7.14
C LEU A 149 22.06 8.67 7.75
N SER A 150 23.08 7.95 8.21
CA SER A 150 22.90 6.75 9.04
C SER A 150 22.65 7.10 10.51
N ARG A 151 22.29 6.11 11.33
CA ARG A 151 22.05 6.30 12.76
C ARG A 151 23.29 6.86 13.47
N ALA A 152 24.46 6.26 13.22
CA ALA A 152 25.72 6.71 13.82
C ALA A 152 26.05 8.15 13.42
N GLN A 153 25.85 8.51 12.15
CA GLN A 153 26.06 9.88 11.66
C GLN A 153 25.09 10.87 12.32
N LEU A 154 23.82 10.49 12.52
CA LEU A 154 22.86 11.31 13.25
C LEU A 154 23.28 11.52 14.71
N GLN A 155 23.73 10.48 15.40
CA GLN A 155 24.18 10.61 16.80
C GLN A 155 25.37 11.56 16.91
N GLU A 156 26.36 11.43 16.03
CA GLU A 156 27.52 12.34 15.99
C GLU A 156 27.09 13.79 15.77
N GLN A 157 26.22 14.03 14.77
CA GLN A 157 25.71 15.36 14.42
C GLN A 157 24.82 15.99 15.50
N LEU A 158 24.24 15.17 16.38
CA LEU A 158 23.38 15.58 17.50
C LEU A 158 24.14 15.68 18.85
N GLY A 159 25.46 15.51 18.84
CA GLY A 159 26.31 15.70 20.02
C GLY A 159 26.63 14.43 20.83
N GLY A 160 26.43 13.24 20.25
CA GLY A 160 26.95 11.96 20.73
C GLY A 160 26.32 11.36 22.00
N ALA A 161 25.70 12.19 22.87
CA ALA A 161 25.12 11.75 24.14
C ALA A 161 23.66 11.27 24.06
N LEU A 162 23.12 11.12 22.86
CA LEU A 162 21.72 10.74 22.65
C LEU A 162 21.53 9.22 22.76
N SER A 163 20.59 8.78 23.60
CA SER A 163 20.24 7.36 23.68
C SER A 163 19.62 6.86 22.37
N GLU A 164 19.96 5.62 21.98
CA GLU A 164 19.43 5.00 20.76
C GLU A 164 17.89 4.99 20.75
N ALA A 165 17.28 4.67 21.89
CA ALA A 165 15.83 4.66 22.04
C ALA A 165 15.18 6.04 21.86
N ALA A 166 15.89 7.15 22.15
CA ALA A 166 15.38 8.49 21.88
C ALA A 166 15.46 8.83 20.39
N LEU A 167 16.57 8.49 19.73
CA LEU A 167 16.74 8.69 18.30
C LEU A 167 15.72 7.86 17.49
N ASP A 168 15.51 6.61 17.88
CA ASP A 168 14.54 5.73 17.21
C ASP A 168 13.12 6.24 17.32
N ARG A 169 12.74 6.79 18.47
CA ARG A 169 11.43 7.44 18.64
C ARG A 169 11.29 8.66 17.73
N ALA A 170 12.32 9.50 17.63
CA ALA A 170 12.31 10.67 16.74
C ALA A 170 12.20 10.26 15.25
N LEU A 171 12.96 9.24 14.82
CA LEU A 171 12.87 8.70 13.46
C LEU A 171 11.50 8.09 13.17
N GLN A 172 10.92 7.35 14.12
CA GLN A 172 9.57 6.77 13.98
C GLN A 172 8.50 7.86 13.88
N GLU A 173 8.60 8.94 14.67
CA GLU A 173 7.69 10.08 14.61
C GLU A 173 7.76 10.78 13.24
N LEU A 174 8.97 11.02 12.73
CA LEU A 174 9.20 11.62 11.41
C LEU A 174 8.69 10.72 10.27
N ALA A 175 8.94 9.41 10.35
CA ALA A 175 8.48 8.46 9.35
C ALA A 175 6.95 8.34 9.34
N ALA A 176 6.31 8.30 10.52
CA ALA A 176 4.85 8.30 10.64
C ALA A 176 4.21 9.58 10.07
N ALA A 177 4.89 10.72 10.18
CA ALA A 177 4.46 11.99 9.60
C ALA A 177 4.85 12.15 8.12
N LEU A 178 5.44 11.13 7.48
CA LEU A 178 5.95 11.15 6.11
C LEU A 178 6.93 12.31 5.83
N LYS A 179 7.75 12.67 6.84
CA LYS A 179 8.83 13.65 6.68
C LYS A 179 10.11 13.03 6.17
N ILE A 180 10.40 11.80 6.61
CA ILE A 180 11.61 11.08 6.24
C ILE A 180 11.28 9.65 5.82
N THR A 181 12.18 9.04 5.05
CA THR A 181 12.10 7.64 4.66
C THR A 181 13.46 6.97 4.70
N ARG A 182 13.46 5.64 4.69
CA ARG A 182 14.67 4.86 4.48
C ARG A 182 15.00 4.85 3.00
N VAL A 183 16.19 5.32 2.66
CA VAL A 183 16.62 5.48 1.26
C VAL A 183 17.68 4.48 0.84
N ASP A 184 18.39 3.91 1.81
CA ASP A 184 19.43 2.92 1.58
C ASP A 184 19.67 2.09 2.84
N HIS A 185 20.34 0.96 2.67
CA HIS A 185 20.79 0.10 3.75
C HIS A 185 22.20 -0.40 3.46
N ASP A 186 23.12 -0.10 4.37
CA ASP A 186 24.49 -0.61 4.34
C ASP A 186 24.67 -1.66 5.45
N PRO A 187 25.22 -2.86 5.17
CA PRO A 187 25.38 -3.90 6.20
C PRO A 187 26.26 -3.48 7.40
N ALA A 188 27.21 -2.55 7.21
CA ALA A 188 28.09 -2.08 8.26
C ALA A 188 27.56 -0.83 8.97
N ALA A 189 26.93 0.09 8.24
CA ALA A 189 26.44 1.37 8.78
C ALA A 189 24.94 1.39 9.10
N GLY A 190 24.19 0.35 8.70
CA GLY A 190 22.75 0.21 8.87
C GLY A 190 21.91 1.00 7.88
N ASP A 191 20.64 1.21 8.24
CA ASP A 191 19.69 2.01 7.46
C ASP A 191 20.18 3.48 7.35
N ARG A 192 19.94 4.10 6.19
CA ARG A 192 20.11 5.54 5.96
C ARG A 192 18.75 6.19 5.75
N TRP A 193 18.53 7.35 6.38
CA TRP A 193 17.31 8.12 6.24
C TRP A 193 17.55 9.39 5.46
N ASP A 194 16.56 9.81 4.67
CA ASP A 194 16.55 11.11 4.01
C ASP A 194 15.14 11.75 4.09
N VAL A 195 15.04 13.05 3.84
CA VAL A 195 13.76 13.75 3.76
C VAL A 195 12.98 13.32 2.51
N TYR A 196 11.71 13.00 2.69
CA TYR A 196 10.86 12.44 1.63
C TYR A 196 10.80 13.34 0.39
N TYR A 197 10.70 14.65 0.59
CA TYR A 197 10.49 15.61 -0.49
C TYR A 197 11.73 15.79 -1.38
N ARG A 198 12.92 15.47 -0.87
CA ARG A 198 14.16 15.41 -1.66
C ARG A 198 14.26 14.07 -2.39
N TRP A 199 14.02 12.99 -1.67
CA TRP A 199 14.19 11.64 -2.20
C TRP A 199 13.15 11.28 -3.27
N ALA A 200 11.87 11.63 -3.07
CA ALA A 200 10.76 11.36 -3.98
C ALA A 200 9.95 12.63 -4.28
N ALA A 201 10.64 13.64 -4.81
CA ALA A 201 10.07 14.96 -5.08
C ALA A 201 8.76 14.90 -5.89
N ASP A 202 8.72 14.14 -6.98
CA ASP A 202 7.54 14.07 -7.86
C ASP A 202 6.31 13.55 -7.13
N ALA A 203 6.44 12.42 -6.43
CA ALA A 203 5.34 11.78 -5.72
C ALA A 203 4.85 12.64 -4.53
N VAL A 204 5.77 13.32 -3.83
CA VAL A 204 5.41 14.26 -2.77
C VAL A 204 4.69 15.48 -3.34
N ASN A 205 5.21 16.06 -4.42
CA ASN A 205 4.60 17.22 -5.07
C ASN A 205 3.20 16.91 -5.60
N GLU A 206 2.99 15.70 -6.15
CA GLU A 206 1.68 15.20 -6.53
C GLU A 206 0.75 15.08 -5.33
N GLY A 207 1.19 14.40 -4.26
CA GLY A 207 0.39 14.23 -3.04
C GLY A 207 0.00 15.54 -2.34
N VAL A 208 0.83 16.59 -2.43
CA VAL A 208 0.50 17.93 -1.92
C VAL A 208 -0.67 18.58 -2.68
N ARG A 209 -0.82 18.27 -3.98
CA ARG A 209 -1.85 18.88 -4.84
C ARG A 209 -3.18 18.13 -4.83
N ILE A 210 -3.19 16.87 -4.45
CA ILE A 210 -4.39 16.03 -4.40
C ILE A 210 -5.29 16.45 -3.24
N SER A 211 -6.61 16.52 -3.49
CA SER A 211 -7.61 16.81 -2.45
C SER A 211 -7.89 15.60 -1.54
N ASP A 212 -8.36 15.81 -0.31
CA ASP A 212 -8.71 14.72 0.60
C ASP A 212 -9.79 13.79 0.00
N ALA A 213 -10.77 14.34 -0.71
CA ALA A 213 -11.86 13.56 -1.31
C ALA A 213 -11.36 12.68 -2.47
N GLU A 214 -10.51 13.23 -3.33
CA GLU A 214 -9.88 12.51 -4.44
C GLU A 214 -8.96 11.40 -3.92
N ALA A 215 -8.10 11.74 -2.95
CA ALA A 215 -7.20 10.77 -2.33
C ALA A 215 -7.95 9.60 -1.67
N LEU A 216 -9.00 9.91 -0.92
CA LEU A 216 -9.80 8.88 -0.25
C LEU A 216 -10.51 7.99 -1.28
N SER A 217 -11.08 8.58 -2.33
CA SER A 217 -11.75 7.81 -3.41
C SER A 217 -10.78 6.88 -4.13
N ALA A 218 -9.58 7.38 -4.49
CA ALA A 218 -8.56 6.61 -5.17
C ALA A 218 -8.02 5.46 -4.30
N LEU A 219 -7.75 5.71 -3.01
CA LEU A 219 -7.28 4.67 -2.10
C LEU A 219 -8.34 3.61 -1.82
N ILE A 220 -9.61 3.98 -1.64
CA ILE A 220 -10.70 3.00 -1.46
C ILE A 220 -10.79 2.10 -2.70
N SER A 221 -10.70 2.68 -3.90
CA SER A 221 -10.72 1.92 -5.15
C SER A 221 -9.55 0.94 -5.23
N LYS A 222 -8.33 1.40 -4.90
CA LYS A 222 -7.13 0.53 -4.83
C LYS A 222 -7.25 -0.56 -3.77
N TYR A 223 -7.85 -0.25 -2.61
CA TYR A 223 -8.08 -1.22 -1.54
C TYR A 223 -9.08 -2.29 -1.97
N LEU A 224 -10.15 -1.92 -2.70
CA LEU A 224 -11.10 -2.88 -3.24
C LEU A 224 -10.51 -3.73 -4.36
N ASP A 225 -9.69 -3.15 -5.25
CA ASP A 225 -8.94 -3.94 -6.25
C ASP A 225 -7.98 -4.93 -5.58
N CYS A 226 -7.28 -4.49 -4.53
CA CYS A 226 -6.39 -5.33 -3.73
C CYS A 226 -7.12 -6.48 -3.05
N THR A 227 -8.27 -6.20 -2.42
CA THR A 227 -9.02 -7.18 -1.63
C THR A 227 -10.04 -7.95 -2.44
N VAL A 228 -10.17 -7.65 -3.73
CA VAL A 228 -11.18 -8.11 -4.70
C VAL A 228 -12.60 -7.62 -4.35
N ALA A 229 -12.97 -7.74 -3.08
CA ALA A 229 -14.22 -7.25 -2.53
C ALA A 229 -14.07 -7.05 -1.02
N ALA A 230 -14.83 -6.12 -0.46
CA ALA A 230 -14.91 -5.92 0.98
C ALA A 230 -16.32 -5.49 1.41
N THR A 231 -16.66 -5.74 2.67
CA THR A 231 -17.85 -5.18 3.31
C THR A 231 -17.66 -3.69 3.61
N GLN A 232 -18.76 -2.97 3.79
CA GLN A 232 -18.73 -1.57 4.23
C GLN A 232 -17.93 -1.39 5.53
N GLU A 233 -18.10 -2.31 6.49
CA GLU A 233 -17.40 -2.27 7.78
C GLU A 233 -15.88 -2.43 7.62
N GLU A 234 -15.43 -3.35 6.76
CA GLU A 234 -14.00 -3.56 6.49
C GLU A 234 -13.37 -2.31 5.87
N ILE A 235 -14.05 -1.67 4.90
CA ILE A 235 -13.59 -0.42 4.27
C ILE A 235 -13.50 0.69 5.33
N GLU A 236 -14.57 0.92 6.10
CA GLU A 236 -14.60 1.95 7.13
C GLU A 236 -13.55 1.73 8.23
N SER A 237 -13.37 0.49 8.67
CA SER A 237 -12.39 0.11 9.68
C SER A 237 -10.98 0.41 9.17
N PHE A 238 -10.66 0.01 7.93
CA PHE A 238 -9.36 0.26 7.32
C PHE A 238 -9.06 1.77 7.19
N PHE A 239 -10.00 2.55 6.65
CA PHE A 239 -9.80 3.99 6.39
C PHE A 239 -10.03 4.90 7.60
N SER A 240 -10.46 4.35 8.74
CA SER A 240 -10.59 5.09 10.00
C SER A 240 -9.28 5.69 10.51
N ALA A 241 -8.13 5.21 10.00
CA ALA A 241 -6.81 5.79 10.25
C ALA A 241 -6.66 7.23 9.76
N PHE A 242 -7.42 7.64 8.74
CA PHE A 242 -7.27 8.95 8.09
C PHE A 242 -8.42 9.91 8.41
N THR A 243 -9.64 9.39 8.54
CA THR A 243 -10.85 10.21 8.68
C THR A 243 -11.94 9.45 9.43
N SER A 244 -13.05 10.13 9.75
CA SER A 244 -14.21 9.50 10.39
C SER A 244 -14.86 8.44 9.49
N ARG A 245 -15.42 7.38 10.10
CA ARG A 245 -16.18 6.34 9.40
C ARG A 245 -17.34 6.91 8.58
N ALA A 246 -18.02 7.94 9.10
CA ALA A 246 -19.09 8.64 8.38
C ALA A 246 -18.60 9.25 7.06
N ARG A 247 -17.41 9.87 7.06
CA ARG A 247 -16.82 10.42 5.85
C ARG A 247 -16.45 9.35 4.84
N VAL A 248 -15.94 8.21 5.30
CA VAL A 248 -15.68 7.04 4.43
C VAL A 248 -16.98 6.55 3.80
N ALA A 249 -18.04 6.40 4.59
CA ALA A 249 -19.36 5.97 4.11
C ALA A 249 -19.96 6.91 3.07
N GLU A 250 -19.82 8.23 3.25
CA GLU A 250 -20.24 9.23 2.26
C GLU A 250 -19.54 9.03 0.91
N ILE A 251 -18.21 8.84 0.92
CA ILE A 251 -17.44 8.62 -0.32
C ILE A 251 -17.81 7.30 -0.99
N VAL A 252 -17.95 6.21 -0.23
CA VAL A 252 -18.38 4.92 -0.78
C VAL A 252 -19.77 5.03 -1.41
N LYS A 253 -20.71 5.72 -0.74
CA LYS A 253 -22.05 5.99 -1.28
C LYS A 253 -21.99 6.80 -2.58
N ALA A 254 -21.12 7.81 -2.66
CA ALA A 254 -20.93 8.60 -3.86
C ALA A 254 -20.38 7.76 -5.03
N LEU A 255 -19.42 6.87 -4.77
CA LEU A 255 -18.83 5.96 -5.77
C LEU A 255 -19.82 4.90 -6.25
N LEU A 256 -20.67 4.38 -5.36
CA LEU A 256 -21.80 3.51 -5.73
C LEU A 256 -22.83 4.24 -6.60
N ALA A 257 -23.17 5.49 -6.25
CA ALA A 257 -24.10 6.31 -7.03
C ALA A 257 -23.54 6.64 -8.43
N ALA A 258 -22.22 6.85 -8.52
CA ALA A 258 -21.50 7.06 -9.76
C ALA A 258 -21.28 5.77 -10.59
N ARG A 259 -21.64 4.59 -10.05
CA ARG A 259 -21.39 3.26 -10.65
C ARG A 259 -19.90 2.93 -10.82
N GLU A 260 -19.04 3.57 -10.06
CA GLU A 260 -17.63 3.17 -9.94
C GLU A 260 -17.51 1.92 -9.08
N PHE A 261 -18.44 1.72 -8.13
CA PHE A 261 -18.57 0.51 -7.32
C PHE A 261 -19.91 -0.18 -7.55
N SER A 262 -19.96 -1.47 -7.19
CA SER A 262 -21.18 -2.27 -7.21
C SER A 262 -21.32 -3.14 -5.97
N TYR A 263 -22.57 -3.41 -5.58
CA TYR A 263 -22.85 -4.45 -4.60
C TYR A 263 -22.82 -5.83 -5.28
N THR A 264 -22.08 -6.75 -4.66
CA THR A 264 -22.02 -8.16 -5.06
C THR A 264 -22.57 -9.01 -3.91
N PRO A 265 -23.68 -9.75 -4.11
CA PRO A 265 -24.20 -10.64 -3.08
C PRO A 265 -23.21 -11.79 -2.84
N SER A 266 -22.91 -12.02 -1.55
CA SER A 266 -22.27 -13.23 -1.03
C SER A 266 -23.26 -13.97 -0.13
N GLU A 267 -23.05 -15.26 0.05
CA GLU A 267 -23.95 -16.17 0.80
C GLU A 267 -24.29 -15.66 2.21
N SER A 268 -23.37 -14.93 2.85
CA SER A 268 -23.54 -14.45 4.23
C SER A 268 -23.55 -12.92 4.38
N ARG A 269 -23.10 -12.17 3.37
CA ARG A 269 -22.87 -10.71 3.47
C ARG A 269 -23.05 -10.00 2.13
N THR A 270 -23.31 -8.70 2.18
CA THR A 270 -23.24 -7.83 1.00
C THR A 270 -21.81 -7.29 0.86
N LEU A 271 -21.18 -7.58 -0.27
CA LEU A 271 -19.83 -7.11 -0.57
C LEU A 271 -19.88 -5.94 -1.54
N ILE A 272 -18.85 -5.10 -1.50
CA ILE A 272 -18.62 -3.99 -2.42
C ILE A 272 -17.40 -4.35 -3.27
N THR A 273 -17.51 -4.18 -4.58
CA THR A 273 -16.45 -4.41 -5.56
C THR A 273 -16.26 -3.18 -6.42
N VAL A 274 -15.08 -3.03 -7.02
CA VAL A 274 -14.91 -2.08 -8.14
C VAL A 274 -15.80 -2.55 -9.29
N ALA A 275 -16.55 -1.63 -9.88
CA ALA A 275 -17.34 -1.92 -11.06
C ALA A 275 -16.37 -2.05 -12.24
N HIS A 276 -16.10 -3.28 -12.69
CA HIS A 276 -15.49 -3.44 -14.00
C HIS A 276 -16.52 -2.99 -15.04
N SER A 277 -16.21 -1.97 -15.82
CA SER A 277 -16.95 -1.65 -17.04
C SER A 277 -17.14 -2.97 -17.78
N ARG A 278 -18.39 -3.38 -18.05
CA ARG A 278 -18.67 -4.55 -18.87
C ARG A 278 -17.93 -4.36 -20.18
N SER A 279 -16.73 -4.93 -20.30
CA SER A 279 -16.06 -5.12 -21.57
C SER A 279 -17.07 -5.86 -22.42
N GLU A 280 -17.42 -5.27 -23.56
CA GLU A 280 -18.36 -5.84 -24.51
C GLU A 280 -17.97 -7.31 -24.77
N MET A 281 -18.75 -8.23 -24.20
CA MET A 281 -18.75 -9.60 -24.67
C MET A 281 -19.06 -9.54 -26.16
N PRO A 282 -18.22 -10.10 -27.05
CA PRO A 282 -18.57 -10.23 -28.45
C PRO A 282 -19.91 -10.95 -28.49
N ARG A 283 -20.94 -10.29 -29.03
CA ARG A 283 -22.21 -10.96 -29.29
C ARG A 283 -21.87 -12.23 -30.08
N PRO A 284 -22.36 -13.42 -29.69
CA PRO A 284 -22.16 -14.59 -30.53
C PRO A 284 -22.70 -14.23 -31.91
N HIS A 285 -21.84 -14.37 -32.93
CA HIS A 285 -22.25 -14.26 -34.31
C HIS A 285 -23.44 -15.20 -34.48
N ARG A 286 -24.63 -14.61 -34.63
CA ARG A 286 -25.82 -15.33 -35.01
C ARG A 286 -25.53 -15.83 -36.42
N GLU A 287 -25.07 -17.06 -36.53
CA GLU A 287 -25.01 -17.77 -37.80
C GLU A 287 -26.38 -17.60 -38.46
N GLN A 288 -26.40 -16.80 -39.51
CA GLN A 288 -27.55 -16.73 -40.37
C GLN A 288 -27.63 -18.10 -41.03
N SER A 289 -28.53 -18.94 -40.51
CA SER A 289 -29.03 -20.10 -41.22
C SER A 289 -29.60 -19.61 -42.55
N THR A 290 -28.76 -19.62 -43.59
CA THR A 290 -29.22 -19.59 -44.98
C THR A 290 -29.95 -20.90 -45.22
N THR A 291 -31.25 -20.87 -44.96
CA THR A 291 -32.20 -21.86 -45.43
C THR A 291 -32.24 -21.77 -46.95
N LEU A 292 -31.37 -22.52 -47.64
CA LEU A 292 -31.50 -22.77 -49.07
C LEU A 292 -32.69 -23.70 -49.29
N GLN A 293 -33.88 -23.12 -49.38
CA GLN A 293 -35.05 -23.81 -49.93
C GLN A 293 -35.02 -23.75 -51.46
N SER A 294 -34.92 -24.94 -52.03
CA SER A 294 -35.34 -25.41 -53.35
C SER A 294 -35.90 -24.38 -54.36
N ARG A 295 -35.28 -24.35 -55.54
CA ARG A 295 -36.03 -24.26 -56.80
C ARG A 295 -35.69 -25.45 -57.68
N ARG A 296 -36.58 -26.45 -57.64
CA ARG A 296 -36.87 -27.31 -58.80
C ARG A 296 -37.72 -26.48 -59.78
N ARG A 297 -37.30 -26.35 -61.04
CA ARG A 297 -38.16 -26.55 -62.23
C ARG A 297 -37.39 -26.37 -63.55
N ASN A 298 -37.47 -27.45 -64.33
CA ASN A 298 -37.65 -27.54 -65.78
C ASN A 298 -36.47 -27.23 -66.72
N GLY A 299 -36.14 -28.26 -67.51
CA GLY A 299 -35.17 -28.32 -68.59
C GLY A 299 -34.75 -29.77 -68.77
#